data_AF-A0A2G9C8H6-F1
#
_entry.id   AF-A0A2G9C8H6-F1
#
_cell.length_a   1.000
_cell.length_b   1.000
_cell.length_c   1.000
_cell.angle_alpha   90.00
_cell.angle_beta   90.00
_cell.angle_gamma   90.00
#
_symmetry.space_group_name_H-M   'P 1'
#
loop_
_entity.id
_entity.type
_entity.pdbx_description
1 polymer ?
#
loop_
_entity_poly.entity_id
_entity_poly.type
_entity_poly.pdbx_seq_one_letter_code
_entity_poly.pdbx_strand_id
1 'polypeptide(L)'
;MTQFNDLDAPASGPWWRHPMMWLVVGGPGMVVVAGIATLVLALTHPDPVVQSAGAVDRSGVAAESGAEAAMAPAMKARNHAATGGQTP
;
A
#
# COMPACT_ATOMS: atom_id res chain seq x y z
N MET A 1 -33.22 -53.81 24.92
CA MET A 1 -31.94 -53.06 24.92
C MET A 1 -32.22 -51.73 24.25
N THR A 2 -31.93 -50.67 24.97
CA THR A 2 -32.32 -49.27 24.75
C THR A 2 -31.62 -48.64 23.54
N GLN A 3 -32.39 -48.19 22.53
CA GLN A 3 -31.92 -47.23 21.53
C GLN A 3 -32.36 -45.83 21.98
N PHE A 4 -31.49 -45.12 22.72
CA PHE A 4 -31.69 -43.73 23.17
C PHE A 4 -30.65 -42.80 22.55
N ASN A 5 -30.29 -42.98 21.28
CA ASN A 5 -29.19 -42.20 20.67
C ASN A 5 -29.63 -41.10 19.70
N ASP A 6 -30.93 -40.86 19.54
CA ASP A 6 -31.47 -39.97 18.50
C ASP A 6 -32.15 -38.74 19.10
N LEU A 7 -31.52 -38.10 20.09
CA LEU A 7 -31.94 -36.76 20.54
C LEU A 7 -31.40 -35.72 19.55
N ASP A 8 -32.12 -35.55 18.44
CA ASP A 8 -32.20 -34.36 17.60
C ASP A 8 -30.96 -33.43 17.65
N ALA A 9 -29.89 -33.82 16.97
CA ALA A 9 -28.84 -32.86 16.64
C ALA A 9 -29.47 -31.81 15.71
N PRO A 10 -29.48 -30.51 16.06
CA PRO A 10 -30.06 -29.50 15.19
C PRO A 10 -29.31 -29.53 13.86
N ALA A 11 -30.01 -29.88 12.79
CA ALA A 11 -29.48 -29.81 11.44
C ALA A 11 -29.28 -28.33 11.09
N SER A 12 -28.10 -27.81 11.42
CA SER A 12 -27.63 -26.49 11.02
C SER A 12 -27.70 -26.44 9.50
N GLY A 13 -28.67 -25.69 8.98
CA GLY A 13 -28.87 -25.53 7.54
C GLY A 13 -27.62 -24.96 6.87
N PRO A 14 -27.59 -24.92 5.52
CA PRO A 14 -26.42 -24.47 4.80
C PRO A 14 -25.96 -23.06 5.21
N TRP A 15 -24.74 -22.96 5.72
CA TRP A 15 -24.18 -21.76 6.37
C TRP A 15 -24.17 -20.52 5.46
N TRP A 16 -24.05 -20.70 4.14
CA TRP A 16 -24.07 -19.63 3.13
C TRP A 16 -25.39 -18.86 2.99
N ARG A 17 -26.48 -19.39 3.56
CA ARG A 17 -27.79 -18.74 3.55
C ARG A 17 -27.95 -17.71 4.67
N HIS A 18 -27.10 -17.74 5.70
CA HIS A 18 -27.23 -16.84 6.84
C HIS A 18 -26.59 -15.49 6.52
N PRO A 19 -27.34 -14.36 6.61
CA PRO A 19 -26.80 -13.03 6.30
C PRO A 19 -25.63 -12.65 7.22
N MET A 20 -25.60 -13.17 8.45
CA MET A 20 -24.51 -12.97 9.40
C MET A 20 -23.15 -13.46 8.87
N MET A 21 -23.11 -14.58 8.11
CA MET A 21 -21.87 -15.06 7.50
C MET A 21 -21.27 -14.02 6.56
N TRP A 22 -22.11 -13.35 5.76
CA TRP A 22 -21.65 -12.34 4.81
C TRP A 22 -21.09 -11.10 5.50
N LEU A 23 -21.49 -10.78 6.73
CA LEU A 23 -20.83 -9.72 7.51
C LEU A 23 -19.41 -10.11 7.92
N VAL A 24 -19.20 -11.39 8.26
CA VAL A 24 -17.88 -11.91 8.65
C VAL A 24 -16.94 -12.04 7.44
N VAL A 25 -17.43 -12.61 6.34
CA VAL A 25 -16.63 -12.83 5.11
C VAL A 25 -16.54 -11.57 4.26
N GLY A 26 -17.55 -10.71 4.32
CA GLY A 26 -17.63 -9.48 3.53
C GLY A 26 -16.54 -8.48 3.90
N GLY A 27 -16.20 -8.33 5.18
CA GLY A 27 -15.10 -7.44 5.61
C GLY A 27 -13.75 -7.82 4.97
N PRO A 28 -13.23 -9.04 5.20
CA PRO A 28 -12.01 -9.52 4.56
C PRO A 28 -12.11 -9.55 3.03
N GLY A 29 -13.24 -9.99 2.48
CA GLY A 29 -13.48 -10.02 1.03
C GLY A 29 -13.39 -8.64 0.39
N MET A 30 -13.94 -7.62 1.03
CA MET A 30 -13.91 -6.24 0.54
C MET A 30 -12.48 -5.70 0.44
N VAL A 31 -11.62 -5.99 1.42
CA VAL A 31 -10.22 -5.53 1.41
C VAL A 31 -9.43 -6.22 0.30
N VAL A 32 -9.65 -7.51 0.06
CA VAL A 32 -9.01 -8.24 -1.05
C VAL A 32 -9.42 -7.63 -2.40
N VAL A 33 -10.71 -7.36 -2.61
CA VAL A 33 -11.20 -6.70 -3.84
C VAL A 33 -10.59 -5.31 -4.00
N ALA A 34 -10.53 -4.52 -2.93
CA ALA A 34 -9.89 -3.20 -2.96
C ALA A 34 -8.40 -3.27 -3.31
N GLY A 35 -7.67 -4.24 -2.75
CA GLY A 35 -6.26 -4.47 -3.07
C GLY A 35 -6.03 -4.82 -4.54
N ILE A 36 -6.86 -5.71 -5.09
CA ILE A 36 -6.83 -6.06 -6.52
C ILE A 36 -7.17 -4.84 -7.37
N ALA A 37 -8.19 -4.05 -7.00
CA ALA A 37 -8.56 -2.85 -7.73
C ALA A 37 -7.40 -1.83 -7.78
N THR A 38 -6.71 -1.61 -6.66
CA THR A 38 -5.51 -0.76 -6.60
C THR A 38 -4.38 -1.30 -7.48
N LEU A 39 -4.15 -2.62 -7.48
CA LEU A 39 -3.16 -3.24 -8.34
C LEU A 39 -3.50 -3.02 -9.83
N VAL A 40 -4.76 -3.22 -10.21
CA VAL A 40 -5.22 -2.98 -11.59
C VAL A 40 -5.03 -1.51 -11.96
N LEU A 41 -5.33 -0.58 -11.06
CA LEU A 41 -5.13 0.86 -11.29
C LEU A 41 -3.64 1.17 -11.52
N ALA A 42 -2.75 0.62 -10.70
CA ALA A 42 -1.31 0.84 -10.81
C ALA A 42 -0.73 0.33 -12.14
N LEU A 43 -1.22 -0.81 -12.63
CA LEU A 43 -0.79 -1.38 -13.91
C LEU A 43 -1.36 -0.63 -15.12
N THR A 44 -2.58 -0.11 -15.01
CA THR A 44 -3.26 0.58 -16.12
C THR A 44 -2.90 2.06 -16.22
N HIS A 45 -2.58 2.69 -15.09
CA HIS A 45 -2.24 4.11 -14.99
C HIS A 45 -0.90 4.29 -14.26
N PRO A 46 0.22 3.94 -14.92
CA PRO A 46 1.53 4.23 -14.37
C PRO A 46 1.70 5.74 -14.23
N ASP A 47 2.03 6.20 -13.01
CA ASP A 47 2.35 7.60 -12.76
C ASP A 47 3.52 8.01 -13.68
N PRO A 48 3.33 9.02 -14.54
CA PRO A 48 4.38 9.43 -15.46
C PRO A 48 5.55 9.94 -14.64
N VAL A 49 6.74 9.37 -14.87
CA VAL A 49 7.95 9.81 -14.21
C VAL A 49 8.13 11.31 -14.46
N VAL A 50 8.01 12.11 -13.41
CA VAL A 50 8.40 13.52 -13.46
C VAL A 50 9.89 13.50 -13.75
N GLN A 51 10.26 13.90 -14.97
CA GLN A 51 11.64 14.20 -15.30
C GLN A 51 12.01 15.43 -14.48
N SER A 52 12.41 15.22 -13.22
CA SER A 52 13.20 16.20 -12.51
C SER A 52 14.38 16.52 -13.42
N ALA A 53 14.62 17.80 -13.71
CA ALA A 53 15.74 18.28 -14.52
C ALA A 53 17.09 18.02 -13.79
N GLY A 54 17.38 16.75 -13.52
CA GLY A 54 18.35 16.24 -12.57
C GLY A 54 17.98 14.86 -11.98
N ALA A 55 17.12 14.07 -12.66
CA ALA A 55 16.80 12.71 -12.26
C ALA A 55 18.03 11.82 -12.39
N VAL A 56 18.73 11.67 -11.27
CA VAL A 56 19.70 10.61 -10.97
C VAL A 56 19.11 9.28 -11.45
N ASP A 57 19.67 8.76 -12.54
CA ASP A 57 19.47 7.39 -13.00
C ASP A 57 19.71 6.45 -11.81
N ARG A 58 18.65 5.79 -11.32
CA ARG A 58 18.76 4.72 -10.31
C ARG A 58 19.37 3.43 -10.89
N SER A 59 20.10 3.52 -12.01
CA SER A 59 20.94 2.44 -12.51
C SER A 59 22.25 2.36 -11.71
N GLY A 60 22.18 2.14 -10.38
CA GLY A 60 23.29 1.71 -9.52
C GLY A 60 24.62 2.49 -9.50
N VAL A 61 24.77 3.54 -10.30
CA VAL A 61 26.05 4.24 -10.53
C VAL A 61 25.98 5.71 -10.09
N ALA A 62 24.78 6.26 -9.86
CA ALA A 62 24.60 7.67 -9.49
C ALA A 62 24.28 7.88 -7.99
N ALA A 63 24.52 6.88 -7.13
CA ALA A 63 24.38 7.02 -5.67
C ALA A 63 25.55 7.76 -5.00
N GLU A 64 26.62 8.02 -5.75
CA GLU A 64 27.88 8.58 -5.25
C GLU A 64 27.87 10.11 -5.21
N SER A 65 27.21 10.80 -6.15
CA SER A 65 27.22 12.28 -6.21
C SER A 65 26.24 12.98 -5.26
N GLY A 66 25.19 12.29 -4.80
CA GLY A 66 24.25 12.82 -3.80
C GLY A 66 24.71 12.65 -2.35
N ALA A 67 25.66 11.74 -2.12
CA ALA A 67 26.20 11.47 -0.79
C ALA A 67 27.07 12.63 -0.28
N GLU A 68 27.81 13.29 -1.17
CA GLU A 68 28.66 14.44 -0.81
C GLU A 68 27.83 15.67 -0.40
N ALA A 69 26.69 15.90 -1.06
CA ALA A 69 25.76 16.98 -0.70
C ALA A 69 24.99 16.67 0.60
N ALA A 70 24.68 15.40 0.87
CA ALA A 70 24.08 14.96 2.12
C ALA A 70 25.06 15.01 3.32
N MET A 71 26.36 15.02 3.04
CA MET A 71 27.43 15.20 4.03
C MET A 71 27.79 16.66 4.28
N ALA A 72 27.19 17.61 3.55
CA ALA A 72 27.37 19.02 3.83
C ALA A 72 26.73 19.38 5.20
N PRO A 73 27.39 20.18 6.04
CA PRO A 73 26.90 20.47 7.38
C PRO A 73 25.48 21.07 7.33
N ALA A 74 24.55 20.50 8.10
CA ALA A 74 23.12 20.83 8.12
C ALA A 74 22.81 22.34 8.31
N MET A 75 23.77 23.10 8.82
CA MET A 75 23.69 24.55 8.96
C MET A 75 23.68 25.29 7.62
N LYS A 76 24.28 24.76 6.55
CA LYS A 76 24.33 25.40 5.23
C LYS A 76 22.97 25.34 4.52
N ALA A 77 22.18 24.30 4.76
CA ALA A 77 20.85 24.13 4.19
C ALA A 77 19.80 25.11 4.77
N ARG A 78 19.91 25.47 6.06
CA ARG A 78 18.98 26.40 6.72
C ARG A 78 19.04 27.82 6.16
N ASN A 79 20.21 28.27 5.71
CA ASN A 79 20.37 29.63 5.16
C ASN A 79 19.88 29.76 3.72
N HIS A 80 19.97 28.70 2.90
CA HIS A 80 19.51 28.74 1.51
C HIS A 80 17.98 28.84 1.34
N ALA A 81 17.19 28.38 2.32
CA ALA A 81 15.73 28.57 2.31
C ALA A 81 15.30 30.00 2.70
N ALA A 82 16.16 30.73 3.43
CA ALA A 82 15.88 32.10 3.87
C ALA A 82 16.26 33.15 2.83
N THR A 83 17.18 32.84 1.91
CA THR A 83 17.54 33.72 0.79
C THR A 83 16.91 33.17 -0.49
N GLY A 84 15.63 33.49 -0.72
CA GLY A 84 14.93 33.14 -1.96
C GLY A 84 15.80 33.50 -3.16
N GLY A 85 16.12 32.50 -3.99
CA GLY A 85 17.23 32.49 -4.95
C GLY A 85 17.47 33.81 -5.67
N GLN A 86 18.43 34.59 -5.19
CA GLN A 86 18.99 35.69 -5.97
C GLN A 86 20.07 35.11 -6.86
N THR A 87 19.70 34.92 -8.12
CA THR A 87 20.62 34.72 -9.24
C THR A 87 21.24 36.09 -9.60
N PRO A 88 22.57 36.22 -9.83
CA PRO A 88 23.12 37.40 -10.48
C PRO A 88 22.62 37.55 -11.92
#